data_AF-A0A645JAC8-F1
#
_entry.id   AF-A0A645JAC8-F1
#
_cell.length_a   1.000
_cell.length_b   1.000
_cell.length_c   1.000
_cell.angle_alpha   90.00
_cell.angle_beta   90.00
_cell.angle_gamma   90.00
#
_symmetry.space_group_name_H-M   'P 1'
#
loop_
_entity.id
_entity.type
_entity.pdbx_description
1 polymer ?
#
loop_
_entity_poly.entity_id
_entity_poly.type
_entity_poly.pdbx_seq_one_letter_code
_entity_poly.pdbx_strand_id
1 'polypeptide(L)'
;MVRERICGQPGKIDFAMFGCPHLSIRQVGDIARICNGKRFAVDVWVLTSSLTKELAARMGFLDIINRAGGHIISDTCIDVPPCWWPYYGKSAVTDSPKCAYYNEIRKIDFKIRPLEQAIEAAIMGEVRI
;
A
#
# COMPACT_ATOMS: atom_id res chain seq x y z
N MET A 1 -18.45 10.49 12.10
CA MET A 1 -19.38 10.38 10.95
C MET A 1 -18.70 10.45 9.58
N VAL A 2 -18.16 11.60 9.10
CA VAL A 2 -17.55 11.67 7.74
C VAL A 2 -16.29 10.82 7.62
N ARG A 3 -15.38 10.92 8.59
CA ARG A 3 -14.12 10.17 8.59
C ARG A 3 -14.35 8.65 8.56
N GLU A 4 -15.25 8.14 9.39
CA GLU A 4 -15.56 6.69 9.44
C GLU A 4 -16.12 6.18 8.12
N ARG A 5 -16.97 6.98 7.47
CA ARG A 5 -17.53 6.66 6.16
C ARG A 5 -16.44 6.56 5.09
N ILE A 6 -15.50 7.49 5.08
CA ILE A 6 -14.41 7.52 4.08
C ILE A 6 -13.39 6.42 4.38
N CYS A 7 -12.99 6.26 5.65
CA CYS A 7 -11.92 5.32 6.03
C CYS A 7 -12.30 3.85 5.88
N GLY A 8 -13.59 3.52 5.76
CA GLY A 8 -14.05 2.14 5.70
C GLY A 8 -13.95 1.42 7.04
N GLN A 9 -14.78 0.39 7.19
CA GLN A 9 -14.83 -0.41 8.40
C GLN A 9 -13.55 -1.26 8.55
N PRO A 10 -13.06 -1.51 9.77
CA PRO A 10 -11.99 -2.48 10.03
C PRO A 10 -12.34 -3.89 9.54
N GLY A 11 -11.34 -4.75 9.35
CA GLY A 11 -11.53 -6.13 8.92
C GLY A 11 -10.33 -6.70 8.15
N LYS A 12 -10.44 -7.97 7.75
CA LYS A 12 -9.43 -8.65 6.94
C LYS A 12 -9.20 -7.94 5.61
N ILE A 13 -7.96 -8.03 5.13
CA ILE A 13 -7.54 -7.50 3.83
C ILE A 13 -6.84 -8.61 3.05
N ASP A 14 -6.90 -8.53 1.73
CA ASP A 14 -6.27 -9.47 0.81
C ASP A 14 -4.96 -8.92 0.24
N PHE A 15 -4.78 -7.59 0.24
CA PHE A 15 -3.58 -6.90 -0.23
C PHE A 15 -3.49 -5.46 0.30
N ALA A 16 -2.33 -4.83 0.11
CA ALA A 16 -2.10 -3.43 0.41
C ALA A 16 -1.51 -2.69 -0.79
N MET A 17 -1.91 -1.43 -0.97
CA MET A 17 -1.40 -0.61 -2.05
C MET A 17 -1.20 0.83 -1.61
N PHE A 18 0.03 1.33 -1.78
CA PHE A 18 0.45 2.64 -1.31
C PHE A 18 0.98 3.50 -2.45
N GLY A 19 0.80 4.81 -2.35
CA GLY A 19 1.39 5.75 -3.30
C GLY A 19 0.45 6.25 -4.39
N CYS A 20 -0.71 6.78 -3.99
CA CYS A 20 -1.56 7.59 -4.87
C CYS A 20 -1.90 8.96 -4.21
N PRO A 21 -1.04 9.98 -4.26
CA PRO A 21 0.10 10.14 -5.16
C PRO A 21 1.33 9.32 -4.75
N HIS A 22 2.26 9.15 -5.70
CA HIS A 22 3.51 8.42 -5.51
C HIS A 22 4.22 8.80 -4.21
N LEU A 23 4.69 7.79 -3.48
CA LEU A 23 5.35 8.01 -2.21
C LEU A 23 6.68 8.73 -2.39
N SER A 24 6.99 9.63 -1.45
CA SER A 24 8.33 10.22 -1.30
C SER A 24 9.33 9.21 -0.71
N ILE A 25 10.62 9.51 -0.84
CA ILE A 25 11.68 8.68 -0.23
C ILE A 25 11.53 8.54 1.30
N ARG A 26 11.03 9.58 1.98
CA ARG A 26 10.79 9.53 3.42
C ARG A 26 9.74 8.49 3.77
N GLN A 27 8.62 8.48 3.05
CA GLN A 27 7.54 7.51 3.23
C GLN A 27 7.99 6.08 2.88
N VAL A 28 8.82 5.90 1.85
CA VAL A 28 9.44 4.60 1.55
C VAL A 28 10.35 4.15 2.71
N GLY A 29 11.10 5.08 3.30
CA GLY A 29 11.89 4.84 4.51
C GLY A 29 11.04 4.42 5.72
N ASP A 30 9.85 5.00 5.90
CA ASP A 30 8.91 4.60 6.94
C ASP A 30 8.42 3.15 6.75
N ILE A 31 8.08 2.76 5.51
CA ILE A 31 7.73 1.38 5.18
C ILE A 31 8.89 0.44 5.54
N ALA A 32 10.09 0.74 5.06
CA ALA A 32 11.27 -0.09 5.30
C ALA A 32 11.57 -0.21 6.80
N ARG A 33 11.49 0.88 7.56
CA ARG A 33 11.69 0.88 9.01
C ARG A 33 10.68 -0.02 9.73
N ILE A 34 9.40 0.10 9.39
CA ILE A 34 8.32 -0.62 10.09
C ILE A 34 8.32 -2.11 9.75
N CYS A 35 8.64 -2.48 8.50
CA CYS A 35 8.64 -3.87 8.06
C CYS A 35 9.98 -4.60 8.26
N ASN A 36 11.03 -3.91 8.71
CA ASN A 36 12.35 -4.52 8.89
C ASN A 36 12.30 -5.68 9.89
N GLY A 37 12.79 -6.86 9.47
CA GLY A 37 12.75 -8.08 10.27
C GLY A 37 11.36 -8.73 10.39
N LYS A 38 10.35 -8.19 9.70
CA LYS A 38 8.98 -8.73 9.65
C LYS A 38 8.66 -9.23 8.23
N ARG A 39 7.50 -9.88 8.07
CA ARG A 39 6.93 -10.23 6.75
C ARG A 39 5.51 -9.70 6.66
N PHE A 40 5.12 -9.26 5.46
CA PHE A 40 3.74 -8.94 5.17
C PHE A 40 2.91 -10.23 5.07
N ALA A 41 1.70 -10.19 5.63
CA ALA A 41 0.76 -11.31 5.55
C ALA A 41 0.01 -11.34 4.20
N VAL A 42 0.04 -10.22 3.47
CA VAL A 42 -0.64 -10.02 2.19
C VAL A 42 0.31 -9.38 1.18
N ASP A 43 -0.07 -9.39 -0.11
CA ASP A 43 0.71 -8.71 -1.14
C ASP A 43 0.77 -7.20 -0.87
N VAL A 44 1.96 -6.60 -0.97
CA VAL A 44 2.14 -5.16 -0.76
C VAL A 44 2.75 -4.51 -1.99
N TRP A 45 2.06 -3.50 -2.51
CA TRP A 45 2.48 -2.73 -3.67
C TRP A 45 2.78 -1.29 -3.28
N VAL A 46 4.01 -0.85 -3.53
CA VAL A 46 4.51 0.49 -3.22
C VAL A 46 4.79 1.23 -4.52
N LEU A 47 4.01 2.25 -4.81
CA LEU A 47 4.13 3.03 -6.04
C LEU A 47 4.89 4.34 -5.76
N THR A 48 5.93 4.58 -6.53
CA THR A 48 6.80 5.75 -6.39
C THR A 48 7.37 6.20 -7.74
N SER A 49 8.21 7.24 -7.77
CA SER A 49 8.93 7.64 -8.98
C SER A 49 10.19 6.79 -9.20
N SER A 50 10.68 6.69 -10.43
CA SER A 50 11.97 6.05 -10.74
C SER A 50 13.13 6.60 -9.89
N LEU A 51 13.21 7.92 -9.74
CA LEU A 51 14.22 8.57 -8.89
C LEU A 51 14.15 8.09 -7.44
N THR A 52 12.93 8.02 -6.87
CA THR A 52 12.76 7.56 -5.49
C THR A 52 13.08 6.08 -5.35
N LYS A 53 12.73 5.26 -6.34
CA LYS A 53 13.07 3.82 -6.35
C LYS A 53 14.58 3.61 -6.41
N GLU A 54 15.30 4.36 -7.24
CA GLU A 54 16.76 4.30 -7.31
C GLU A 54 17.40 4.72 -5.98
N LEU A 55 16.91 5.81 -5.39
CA LEU A 55 17.41 6.28 -4.10
C LEU A 55 17.13 5.26 -2.99
N ALA A 56 15.93 4.66 -2.97
CA ALA A 56 15.56 3.59 -2.04
C ALA A 56 16.46 2.35 -2.18
N ALA A 57 16.88 2.02 -3.39
CA ALA A 57 17.84 0.94 -3.62
C ALA A 57 19.22 1.27 -3.03
N ARG A 58 19.74 2.47 -3.28
CA ARG A 58 21.03 2.93 -2.72
C ARG A 58 21.04 3.00 -1.19
N MET A 59 19.88 3.28 -0.58
CA MET A 59 19.69 3.33 0.87
C MET A 59 19.39 1.95 1.49
N GLY A 60 19.27 0.89 0.69
CA GLY A 60 18.92 -0.46 1.15
C GLY A 60 17.43 -0.66 1.52
N PHE A 61 16.59 0.36 1.36
CA PHE A 61 15.15 0.28 1.63
C PHE A 61 14.44 -0.69 0.70
N LEU A 62 14.83 -0.71 -0.58
CA LEU A 62 14.26 -1.63 -1.57
C LEU A 62 14.44 -3.09 -1.12
N ASP A 63 15.63 -3.44 -0.64
CA ASP A 63 15.92 -4.80 -0.19
C ASP A 63 15.18 -5.18 1.09
N ILE A 64 15.03 -4.23 2.02
CA ILE A 64 14.25 -4.45 3.24
C ILE A 64 12.79 -4.75 2.90
N ILE A 65 12.19 -3.94 2.01
CA ILE A 65 10.78 -4.08 1.60
C ILE A 65 10.59 -5.39 0.82
N ASN A 66 11.49 -5.72 -0.11
CA ASN A 66 11.44 -6.97 -0.87
C ASN A 66 11.56 -8.19 0.05
N ARG A 67 12.46 -8.18 1.05
CA ARG A 67 12.59 -9.27 2.03
C ARG A 67 11.33 -9.47 2.88
N ALA A 68 10.61 -8.38 3.16
CA ALA A 68 9.32 -8.45 3.85
C ALA A 68 8.20 -9.00 2.94
N GLY A 69 8.44 -9.15 1.63
CA GLY A 69 7.45 -9.61 0.64
C GLY A 69 6.69 -8.49 -0.06
N GLY A 70 7.16 -7.25 0.04
CA GLY A 70 6.59 -6.10 -0.68
C GLY A 70 7.27 -5.83 -2.02
N HIS A 71 6.61 -5.07 -2.88
CA HIS A 71 7.07 -4.77 -4.23
C HIS A 71 7.04 -3.27 -4.50
N ILE A 72 8.18 -2.70 -4.92
CA ILE A 72 8.27 -1.28 -5.31
C ILE A 72 8.20 -1.13 -6.83
N ILE A 73 7.20 -0.41 -7.32
CA ILE A 73 6.96 -0.11 -8.73
C ILE A 73 7.17 1.39 -8.96
N SER A 74 7.91 1.73 -10.03
CA SER A 74 8.18 3.11 -10.43
C SER A 74 7.26 3.59 -11.55
N ASP A 75 6.96 4.89 -11.57
CA ASP A 75 6.37 5.64 -12.70
C ASP A 75 5.05 5.07 -13.26
N THR A 76 4.33 4.30 -12.45
CA THR A 76 3.06 3.68 -12.83
C THR A 76 1.93 4.20 -11.93
N CYS A 77 0.75 4.46 -12.50
CA CYS A 77 -0.41 4.82 -11.69
C CYS A 77 -0.98 3.59 -10.95
N ILE A 78 -1.63 3.83 -9.82
CA ILE A 78 -2.38 2.81 -9.08
C ILE A 78 -3.61 2.30 -9.85
N ASP A 79 -4.05 3.07 -10.84
CA ASP A 79 -5.26 2.88 -11.64
C ASP A 79 -4.90 2.55 -13.10
N VAL A 80 -4.17 1.46 -13.33
CA VAL A 80 -3.79 1.01 -14.68
C VAL A 80 -4.51 -0.31 -14.99
N PRO A 81 -5.66 -0.28 -15.68
CA PRO A 81 -6.27 -1.50 -16.19
C PRO A 81 -5.43 -2.11 -17.33
N PRO A 82 -5.31 -3.46 -17.43
CA PRO A 82 -5.86 -4.50 -16.56
C PRO A 82 -4.87 -5.01 -15.49
N CYS A 83 -3.79 -4.28 -15.18
CA CYS A 83 -2.67 -4.76 -14.36
C CYS A 83 -3.08 -5.34 -13.01
N TRP A 84 -4.15 -4.80 -12.42
CA TRP A 84 -4.63 -5.15 -11.09
C TRP A 84 -5.84 -6.10 -11.08
N TRP A 85 -6.16 -6.73 -12.22
CA TRP A 85 -7.31 -7.64 -12.34
C TRP A 85 -7.40 -8.75 -11.28
N PRO A 86 -6.29 -9.34 -10.75
CA PRO A 86 -6.37 -10.36 -9.71
C PRO A 86 -6.88 -9.82 -8.36
N TYR A 87 -6.97 -8.50 -8.21
CA TYR A 87 -7.41 -7.81 -7.00
C TYR A 87 -8.82 -7.23 -7.10
N TYR A 88 -9.48 -7.34 -8.26
CA TYR A 88 -10.84 -6.83 -8.44
C TYR A 88 -11.82 -7.58 -7.52
N GLY A 89 -12.73 -6.84 -6.88
CA GLY A 89 -13.68 -7.41 -5.91
C GLY A 89 -13.08 -7.77 -4.54
N LYS A 90 -11.79 -7.55 -4.31
CA LYS A 90 -11.11 -7.90 -3.05
C LYS A 90 -11.12 -6.74 -2.04
N SER A 91 -10.75 -7.06 -0.81
CA SER A 91 -10.57 -6.08 0.26
C SER A 91 -9.11 -5.69 0.44
N ALA A 92 -8.83 -4.43 0.76
CA ALA A 92 -7.48 -3.91 0.77
C ALA A 92 -7.28 -2.79 1.79
N VAL A 93 -6.02 -2.41 2.02
CA VAL A 93 -5.65 -1.20 2.78
C VAL A 93 -4.82 -0.26 1.91
N THR A 94 -5.02 1.05 2.10
CA THR A 94 -4.25 2.09 1.40
C THR A 94 -4.03 3.32 2.29
N ASP A 95 -2.99 4.10 1.98
CA ASP A 95 -2.73 5.41 2.57
C ASP A 95 -3.51 6.55 1.88
N SER A 96 -4.22 6.23 0.79
CA SER A 96 -4.78 7.23 -0.12
C SER A 96 -6.30 7.13 -0.32
N PRO A 97 -7.04 8.21 -0.03
CA PRO A 97 -8.44 8.34 -0.45
C PRO A 97 -8.64 8.33 -1.97
N LYS A 98 -7.65 8.82 -2.72
CA LYS A 98 -7.70 8.84 -4.19
C LYS A 98 -7.60 7.43 -4.77
N CYS A 99 -6.74 6.60 -4.19
CA CYS A 99 -6.67 5.17 -4.54
C CYS A 99 -8.00 4.47 -4.31
N ALA A 100 -8.58 4.68 -3.12
CA ALA A 100 -9.86 4.09 -2.76
C ALA A 100 -10.94 4.48 -3.77
N TYR A 101 -11.09 5.77 -4.04
CA TYR A 101 -12.10 6.29 -4.95
C TYR A 101 -12.01 5.74 -6.38
N TYR A 102 -10.82 5.76 -7.01
CA TYR A 102 -10.67 5.26 -8.38
C TYR A 102 -10.90 3.75 -8.53
N ASN A 103 -10.71 2.99 -7.46
CA ASN A 103 -10.89 1.55 -7.49
C ASN A 103 -12.29 1.09 -7.07
N GLU A 104 -13.20 2.01 -6.71
CA GLU A 104 -14.62 1.70 -6.49
C GLU A 104 -15.26 1.06 -7.73
N ILE A 105 -14.91 1.54 -8.93
CA ILE A 105 -15.41 0.97 -10.20
C ILE A 105 -15.02 -0.51 -10.40
N ARG A 106 -13.92 -0.95 -9.77
CA ARG A 106 -13.42 -2.33 -9.77
C ARG A 106 -13.91 -3.14 -8.57
N LYS A 107 -14.78 -2.55 -7.76
CA LYS A 107 -15.34 -3.14 -6.54
C LYS A 107 -14.25 -3.54 -5.53
N ILE A 108 -13.13 -2.83 -5.51
CA ILE A 108 -12.10 -3.06 -4.48
C ILE A 108 -12.51 -2.28 -3.23
N ASP A 109 -12.65 -2.98 -2.11
CA ASP A 109 -12.97 -2.39 -0.82
C ASP A 109 -11.69 -1.92 -0.11
N PHE A 110 -11.30 -0.67 -0.37
CA PHE A 110 -10.16 -0.05 0.30
C PHE A 110 -10.52 0.53 1.65
N LYS A 111 -9.83 0.05 2.69
CA LYS A 111 -9.80 0.63 4.03
C LYS A 111 -8.67 1.66 4.08
N ILE A 112 -9.02 2.93 4.24
CA ILE A 112 -8.02 4.02 4.25
C ILE A 112 -7.49 4.20 5.67
N ARG A 113 -6.18 4.13 5.84
CA ARG A 113 -5.50 4.38 7.12
C ARG A 113 -4.28 5.27 6.89
N PRO A 114 -3.81 6.01 7.91
CA PRO A 114 -2.49 6.63 7.86
C PRO A 114 -1.42 5.61 7.48
N LEU A 115 -0.39 6.02 6.73
CA LEU A 115 0.61 5.12 6.16
C LEU A 115 1.16 4.11 7.18
N GLU A 116 1.57 4.56 8.37
CA GLU A 116 2.08 3.67 9.42
C GLU A 116 1.08 2.59 9.84
N GLN A 117 -0.18 2.96 10.05
CA GLN A 117 -1.25 2.02 10.41
C GLN A 117 -1.57 1.07 9.24
N ALA A 118 -1.49 1.55 8.01
CA ALA A 118 -1.70 0.74 6.82
C ALA A 118 -0.59 -0.31 6.62
N ILE A 119 0.66 0.04 6.95
CA ILE A 119 1.80 -0.89 6.92
C ILE A 119 1.63 -1.96 8.01
N GLU A 120 1.29 -1.56 9.23
CA GLU A 120 0.99 -2.53 10.31
C GLU A 120 -0.18 -3.44 9.93
N ALA A 121 -1.24 -2.92 9.30
CA ALA A 121 -2.34 -3.73 8.81
C ALA A 121 -1.88 -4.75 7.74
N ALA A 122 -0.98 -4.36 6.84
CA ALA A 122 -0.40 -5.26 5.83
C ALA A 122 0.48 -6.36 6.46
N ILE A 123 1.16 -6.05 7.57
CA ILE A 123 1.92 -7.04 8.35
C ILE A 123 0.97 -8.04 9.01
N MET A 124 -0.16 -7.58 9.54
CA MET A 124 -1.13 -8.43 10.24
C MET A 124 -2.13 -9.15 9.34
N GLY A 125 -2.34 -8.65 8.11
CA GLY A 125 -3.37 -9.14 7.19
C GLY A 125 -4.79 -8.65 7.53
N GLU A 126 -4.91 -7.65 8.41
CA GLU A 126 -6.19 -7.08 8.82
C GLU A 126 -6.02 -5.63 9.31
N VAL A 127 -7.05 -4.81 9.10
CA VAL A 127 -7.19 -3.50 9.71
C VAL A 127 -7.93 -3.65 11.04
N ARG A 128 -7.31 -3.18 12.14
CA ARG A 128 -7.90 -3.17 13.48
C ARG A 128 -8.58 -1.84 13.80
N ILE A 129 -9.36 -1.85 14.89
CA ILE A 129 -10.05 -0.67 15.45
C ILE A 129 -9.02 0.29 16.04
#